data_AF-Q14656-F1
#
_entry.id   AF-Q14656-F1
#
_cell.length_a   1.000
_cell.length_b   1.000
_cell.length_c   1.000
_cell.angle_alpha   90.00
_cell.angle_beta   90.00
_cell.angle_gamma   90.00
#
_symmetry.space_group_name_H-M   'P 1'
#
loop_
_entity.id
_entity.type
_entity.pdbx_description
1 polymer ?
#
loop_
_entity_poly.entity_id
_entity_poly.type
_entity_poly.pdbx_seq_one_letter_code
_entity_poly.pdbx_strand_id
1 'polypeptide(L)'
;MNPEWGQAFVHVAVAGGLCAVAVFTGIFDSVSVQVGYEHYAEAPVAGLPAFLAMPFNSLVNMAYTLLGLSWLHRGGAMGLGPRYLKDVFAAMALLYGPVQWLRLWTQWRRAAVLDQWLTLPIFAWPVAWCLYLDRGWRPWLFLSLECVSLASYGLALLHPQGFEVALGAHVVAAVGQALRTHRHYGSTTSATYLALGVLSCLGFVVLKLCDHQLARWRLFQCLTGHFWSKVCDVLQFHFAFLFLTHFNTHPRFHPSGGKTR
;
A
#
# COMPACT_ATOMS: atom_id res chain seq x y z
N MET A 1 9.34 -26.61 -0.50
CA MET A 1 10.16 -25.56 0.14
C MET A 1 9.28 -24.82 1.12
N ASN A 2 9.65 -24.74 2.39
CA ASN A 2 8.91 -23.92 3.34
C ASN A 2 9.00 -22.45 2.90
N PRO A 3 7.90 -21.68 2.99
CA PRO A 3 7.93 -20.28 2.63
C PRO A 3 8.87 -19.50 3.56
N GLU A 4 10.00 -19.02 3.02
CA GLU A 4 10.98 -18.19 3.74
C GLU A 4 10.42 -16.81 4.16
N TRP A 5 9.22 -16.46 3.70
CA TRP A 5 8.55 -15.19 4.01
C TRP A 5 7.93 -15.15 5.43
N GLY A 6 8.02 -16.22 6.21
CA GLY A 6 7.41 -16.31 7.54
C GLY A 6 7.81 -15.17 8.48
N GLN A 7 9.09 -14.77 8.49
CA GLN A 7 9.56 -13.67 9.35
C GLN A 7 8.93 -12.32 8.94
N ALA A 8 8.87 -12.04 7.63
CA ALA A 8 8.25 -10.83 7.12
C ALA A 8 6.75 -10.79 7.43
N PHE A 9 6.05 -11.91 7.25
CA PHE A 9 4.64 -12.01 7.59
C PHE A 9 4.37 -11.80 9.08
N VAL A 10 5.16 -12.43 9.96
CA VAL A 10 5.04 -12.22 11.41
C VAL A 10 5.27 -10.76 11.78
N HIS A 11 6.26 -10.10 11.17
CA HIS A 11 6.50 -8.67 11.41
C HIS A 11 5.28 -7.82 11.06
N VAL A 12 4.72 -7.98 9.85
CA VAL A 12 3.54 -7.20 9.45
C VAL A 12 2.31 -7.57 10.29
N ALA A 13 2.11 -8.84 10.61
CA ALA A 13 0.99 -9.30 11.43
C ALA A 13 1.06 -8.74 12.86
N VAL A 14 2.24 -8.70 13.48
CA VAL A 14 2.44 -8.11 14.81
C VAL A 14 2.20 -6.60 14.76
N ALA A 15 2.79 -5.89 13.80
CA ALA A 15 2.60 -4.45 13.66
C ALA A 15 1.13 -4.08 13.39
N GLY A 16 0.47 -4.81 12.49
CA GLY A 16 -0.96 -4.63 12.20
C GLY A 16 -1.85 -4.97 13.39
N GLY A 17 -1.50 -6.01 14.16
CA GLY A 17 -2.19 -6.35 15.40
C GLY A 17 -2.08 -5.25 16.46
N LEU A 18 -0.90 -4.66 16.63
CA LEU A 18 -0.70 -3.52 17.53
C LEU A 18 -1.52 -2.30 17.09
N CYS A 19 -1.57 -2.01 15.78
CA CYS A 19 -2.42 -0.95 15.24
C CYS A 19 -3.90 -1.24 15.53
N ALA A 20 -4.36 -2.47 15.30
CA ALA A 20 -5.74 -2.87 15.59
C ALA A 20 -6.06 -2.65 17.07
N VAL A 21 -5.24 -3.18 17.99
CA VAL A 21 -5.43 -2.99 19.44
C VAL A 21 -5.54 -1.51 19.79
N ALA A 22 -4.63 -0.66 19.29
CA ALA A 22 -4.64 0.78 19.56
C ALA A 22 -5.86 1.51 18.97
N VAL A 23 -6.43 1.06 17.85
CA VAL A 23 -7.71 1.60 17.36
C VAL A 23 -8.87 1.18 18.27
N PHE A 24 -8.85 -0.05 18.78
CA PHE A 24 -9.90 -0.57 19.67
C PHE A 24 -9.87 0.00 21.09
N THR A 25 -8.78 0.63 21.53
CA THR A 25 -8.75 1.37 22.81
C THR A 25 -9.49 2.72 22.75
N GLY A 26 -9.86 3.19 21.56
CA GLY A 26 -10.61 4.45 21.37
C GLY A 26 -9.74 5.70 21.23
N ILE A 27 -8.40 5.56 21.14
CA ILE A 27 -7.47 6.70 20.96
C ILE A 27 -7.83 7.56 19.73
N PHE A 28 -8.44 6.96 18.70
CA PHE A 28 -8.81 7.62 17.45
C PHE A 28 -10.32 7.86 17.28
N ASP A 29 -11.12 7.80 18.34
CA ASP A 29 -12.59 7.93 18.23
C ASP A 29 -13.04 9.31 17.69
N SER A 30 -12.24 10.35 17.94
CA SER A 30 -12.49 11.72 17.46
C SER A 30 -12.10 11.95 15.99
N VAL A 31 -11.37 11.02 15.35
CA VAL A 31 -10.95 11.18 13.96
C VAL A 31 -12.14 11.26 13.03
N SER A 32 -12.14 12.22 12.10
CA SER A 32 -13.17 12.32 11.07
C SER A 32 -12.93 11.25 10.00
N VAL A 33 -13.83 10.27 9.93
CA VAL A 33 -13.80 9.21 8.91
C VAL A 33 -15.13 9.14 8.17
N GLN A 34 -15.05 8.92 6.86
CA GLN A 34 -16.21 8.70 6.00
C GLN A 34 -16.61 7.22 6.06
N VAL A 35 -17.78 6.99 6.64
CA VAL A 35 -18.47 5.69 6.76
C VAL A 35 -19.92 5.89 6.35
N GLY A 36 -20.49 4.94 5.63
CA GLY A 36 -21.81 5.07 5.00
C GLY A 36 -21.73 4.81 3.49
N TYR A 37 -22.81 4.25 2.93
CA TYR A 37 -22.90 3.92 1.50
C TYR A 37 -22.99 5.17 0.63
N GLU A 38 -23.44 6.29 1.17
CA GLU A 38 -23.53 7.59 0.51
C GLU A 38 -22.18 8.13 0.03
N HIS A 39 -21.07 7.60 0.56
CA HIS A 39 -19.71 7.95 0.14
C HIS A 39 -19.20 7.12 -1.04
N TYR A 40 -20.02 6.21 -1.57
CA TYR A 40 -19.70 5.35 -2.70
C TYR A 40 -20.75 5.54 -3.79
N ALA A 41 -20.31 5.63 -5.04
CA ALA A 41 -21.23 5.66 -6.17
C ALA A 41 -21.90 4.30 -6.45
N GLU A 42 -21.33 3.20 -5.94
CA GLU A 42 -21.88 1.86 -6.14
C GLU A 42 -23.06 1.67 -5.20
N ALA A 43 -24.26 1.60 -5.76
CA ALA A 43 -25.46 1.39 -4.97
C ALA A 43 -25.43 0.00 -4.30
N PRO A 44 -25.79 -0.10 -3.01
CA PRO A 44 -25.89 -1.40 -2.37
C PRO A 44 -26.99 -2.24 -3.01
N VAL A 45 -26.68 -3.51 -3.33
CA VAL A 45 -27.61 -4.43 -3.98
C VAL A 45 -28.48 -5.12 -2.94
N ALA A 46 -29.79 -4.86 -3.00
CA ALA A 46 -30.76 -5.53 -2.13
C ALA A 46 -30.72 -7.06 -2.31
N GLY A 47 -30.63 -7.79 -1.20
CA GLY A 47 -30.60 -9.26 -1.18
C GLY A 47 -29.20 -9.88 -1.11
N LEU A 48 -28.13 -9.11 -1.36
CA LEU A 48 -26.77 -9.58 -1.06
C LEU A 48 -26.46 -9.44 0.44
N PRO A 49 -25.62 -10.33 1.00
CA PRO A 49 -25.18 -10.19 2.38
C PRO A 49 -24.31 -8.93 2.53
N ALA A 50 -24.28 -8.35 3.73
CA ALA A 50 -23.62 -7.06 3.98
C ALA A 50 -22.15 -6.99 3.50
N PHE A 51 -21.40 -8.09 3.57
CA PHE A 51 -20.01 -8.13 3.12
C PHE A 51 -19.87 -8.06 1.58
N LEU A 52 -20.96 -8.24 0.84
CA LEU A 52 -21.05 -8.07 -0.62
C LEU A 52 -22.11 -7.04 -1.00
N ALA A 53 -22.51 -6.15 -0.10
CA ALA A 53 -23.54 -5.14 -0.39
C ALA A 53 -23.16 -4.28 -1.61
N MET A 54 -21.87 -3.91 -1.74
CA MET A 54 -21.28 -3.28 -2.93
C MET A 54 -20.36 -4.30 -3.61
N PRO A 55 -20.88 -5.20 -4.45
CA PRO A 55 -20.14 -6.38 -4.92
C PRO A 55 -18.82 -6.04 -5.61
N PHE A 56 -18.75 -5.00 -6.45
CA PHE A 56 -17.52 -4.66 -7.16
C PHE A 56 -16.49 -4.03 -6.22
N ASN A 57 -16.90 -3.05 -5.41
CA ASN A 57 -16.04 -2.44 -4.39
C ASN A 57 -15.58 -3.45 -3.33
N SER A 58 -16.39 -4.45 -2.99
CA SER A 58 -15.99 -5.54 -2.09
C SER A 58 -14.99 -6.49 -2.75
N LEU A 59 -15.32 -7.04 -3.94
CA LEU A 59 -14.51 -8.06 -4.59
C LEU A 59 -13.16 -7.56 -5.08
N VAL A 60 -13.04 -6.28 -5.47
CA VAL A 60 -11.76 -5.70 -5.89
C VAL A 60 -10.71 -5.75 -4.77
N ASN A 61 -11.11 -5.80 -3.50
CA ASN A 61 -10.16 -5.94 -2.39
C ASN A 61 -9.42 -7.30 -2.40
N MET A 62 -10.00 -8.34 -3.03
CA MET A 62 -9.30 -9.60 -3.22
C MET A 62 -8.05 -9.45 -4.10
N ALA A 63 -8.00 -8.45 -4.97
CA ALA A 63 -6.85 -8.21 -5.83
C ALA A 63 -5.59 -7.85 -5.04
N TYR A 64 -5.70 -7.14 -3.90
CA TYR A 64 -4.55 -6.90 -3.01
C TYR A 64 -4.04 -8.20 -2.39
N THR A 65 -4.96 -9.02 -1.87
CA THR A 65 -4.64 -10.33 -1.28
C THR A 65 -3.93 -11.22 -2.30
N LEU A 66 -4.47 -11.33 -3.51
CA LEU A 66 -3.90 -12.10 -4.60
C LEU A 66 -2.56 -11.54 -5.06
N LEU A 67 -2.42 -10.22 -5.15
CA LEU A 67 -1.16 -9.56 -5.47
C LEU A 67 -0.09 -9.89 -4.43
N GLY A 68 -0.41 -9.74 -3.14
CA GLY A 68 0.47 -10.10 -2.03
C GLY A 68 0.92 -11.56 -2.10
N LEU A 69 -0.03 -12.50 -2.25
CA LEU A 69 0.29 -13.92 -2.43
C LEU A 69 1.19 -14.16 -3.64
N SER A 70 0.89 -13.55 -4.79
CA SER A 70 1.67 -13.74 -6.01
C SER A 70 3.12 -13.29 -5.83
N TRP A 71 3.35 -12.16 -5.16
CA TRP A 71 4.70 -11.66 -4.90
C TRP A 71 5.42 -12.46 -3.83
N LEU A 72 4.75 -12.95 -2.79
CA LEU A 72 5.34 -13.85 -1.79
C LEU A 72 5.85 -15.15 -2.44
N HIS A 73 5.12 -15.69 -3.42
CA HIS A 73 5.51 -16.92 -4.13
C HIS A 73 6.50 -16.67 -5.28
N ARG A 74 6.68 -15.43 -5.71
CA ARG A 74 7.72 -15.08 -6.69
C ARG A 74 9.10 -15.21 -6.06
N GLY A 75 9.77 -16.30 -6.41
CA GLY A 75 11.19 -16.50 -6.16
C GLY A 75 12.07 -15.67 -7.10
N GLY A 76 13.37 -15.71 -6.86
CA GLY A 76 14.36 -15.04 -7.69
C GLY A 76 15.73 -14.98 -7.00
N ALA A 77 16.76 -14.73 -7.80
CA ALA A 77 18.11 -14.44 -7.31
C ALA A 77 18.13 -13.06 -6.66
N MET A 78 17.65 -12.98 -5.42
CA MET A 78 17.74 -11.82 -4.55
C MET A 78 18.50 -12.23 -3.29
N GLY A 79 19.36 -11.34 -2.80
CA GLY A 79 19.94 -11.50 -1.47
C GLY A 79 18.88 -11.48 -0.37
N LEU A 80 19.27 -11.89 0.85
CA LEU A 80 18.37 -11.95 2.00
C LEU A 80 17.68 -10.61 2.31
N GLY A 81 18.43 -9.49 2.25
CA GLY A 81 17.90 -8.15 2.53
C GLY A 81 16.78 -7.71 1.58
N PRO A 82 17.01 -7.70 0.25
CA PRO A 82 15.97 -7.39 -0.73
C PRO A 82 14.77 -8.34 -0.66
N ARG A 83 15.03 -9.64 -0.43
CA ARG A 83 13.96 -10.64 -0.29
C ARG A 83 13.07 -10.30 0.91
N TYR A 84 13.65 -9.97 2.06
CA TYR A 84 12.90 -9.54 3.23
C TYR A 84 12.06 -8.29 2.96
N LEU A 85 12.62 -7.26 2.32
CA LEU A 85 11.86 -6.04 1.98
C LEU A 85 10.70 -6.33 1.02
N LYS A 86 10.91 -7.19 0.02
CA LYS A 86 9.85 -7.67 -0.87
C LYS A 86 8.76 -8.40 -0.09
N ASP A 87 9.15 -9.33 0.77
CA ASP A 87 8.21 -10.17 1.50
C ASP A 87 7.39 -9.36 2.51
N VAL A 88 7.98 -8.35 3.16
CA VAL A 88 7.24 -7.43 4.02
C VAL A 88 6.23 -6.63 3.21
N PHE A 89 6.64 -6.06 2.07
CA PHE A 89 5.71 -5.29 1.24
C PHE A 89 4.56 -6.16 0.70
N ALA A 90 4.85 -7.41 0.37
CA ALA A 90 3.86 -8.36 -0.12
C ALA A 90 2.92 -8.82 1.01
N ALA A 91 3.43 -9.01 2.21
CA ALA A 91 2.63 -9.28 3.40
C ALA A 91 1.74 -8.08 3.79
N MET A 92 2.22 -6.84 3.62
CA MET A 92 1.39 -5.64 3.78
C MET A 92 0.21 -5.66 2.81
N ALA A 93 0.44 -5.90 1.51
CA ALA A 93 -0.64 -6.03 0.53
C ALA A 93 -1.62 -7.17 0.87
N LEU A 94 -1.08 -8.31 1.31
CA LEU A 94 -1.84 -9.48 1.70
C LEU A 94 -2.82 -9.19 2.84
N LEU A 95 -2.38 -8.48 3.87
CA LEU A 95 -3.21 -8.13 5.03
C LEU A 95 -4.10 -6.91 4.78
N TYR A 96 -3.71 -6.02 3.87
CA TYR A 96 -4.46 -4.81 3.61
C TYR A 96 -5.78 -5.07 2.87
N GLY A 97 -5.83 -6.03 1.94
CA GLY A 97 -7.06 -6.43 1.26
C GLY A 97 -8.20 -6.78 2.23
N PRO A 98 -8.00 -7.69 3.19
CA PRO A 98 -8.98 -8.00 4.24
C PRO A 98 -9.39 -6.79 5.09
N VAL A 99 -8.47 -5.89 5.42
CA VAL A 99 -8.80 -4.68 6.20
C VAL A 99 -9.70 -3.74 5.41
N GLN A 100 -9.39 -3.50 4.13
CA GLN A 100 -10.23 -2.70 3.26
C GLN A 100 -11.62 -3.32 3.07
N TRP A 101 -11.68 -4.65 2.90
CA TRP A 101 -12.96 -5.35 2.82
C TRP A 101 -13.75 -5.22 4.13
N LEU A 102 -13.09 -5.40 5.28
CA LEU A 102 -13.75 -5.25 6.59
C LEU A 102 -14.37 -3.86 6.76
N ARG A 103 -13.69 -2.79 6.30
CA ARG A 103 -14.25 -1.44 6.27
C ARG A 103 -15.54 -1.37 5.47
N LEU A 104 -15.57 -1.91 4.25
CA LEU A 104 -16.75 -1.87 3.39
C LEU A 104 -17.90 -2.73 3.93
N TRP A 105 -17.58 -3.89 4.46
CA TRP A 105 -18.55 -4.80 5.04
C TRP A 105 -19.22 -4.19 6.28
N THR A 106 -18.41 -3.75 7.24
CA THR A 106 -18.93 -3.37 8.55
C THR A 106 -19.42 -1.93 8.61
N GLN A 107 -18.90 -1.06 7.74
CA GLN A 107 -19.10 0.38 7.81
C GLN A 107 -18.73 0.96 9.20
N TRP A 108 -17.89 0.25 9.98
CA TRP A 108 -17.49 0.68 11.31
C TRP A 108 -16.42 1.77 11.23
N ARG A 109 -16.57 2.83 12.03
CA ARG A 109 -15.55 3.88 12.17
C ARG A 109 -14.17 3.30 12.47
N ARG A 110 -14.08 2.34 13.39
CA ARG A 110 -12.82 1.66 13.76
C ARG A 110 -12.18 0.94 12.57
N ALA A 111 -12.96 0.27 11.73
CA ALA A 111 -12.42 -0.38 10.53
C ALA A 111 -11.93 0.67 9.51
N ALA A 112 -12.62 1.81 9.38
CA ALA A 112 -12.19 2.91 8.53
C ALA A 112 -10.90 3.58 9.03
N VAL A 113 -10.76 3.77 10.34
CA VAL A 113 -9.53 4.27 10.97
C VAL A 113 -8.38 3.29 10.74
N LEU A 114 -8.60 1.98 10.99
CA LEU A 114 -7.56 0.96 10.79
C LEU A 114 -7.09 0.90 9.33
N ASP A 115 -8.03 0.98 8.37
CA ASP A 115 -7.72 1.07 6.94
C ASP A 115 -6.81 2.27 6.66
N GLN A 116 -7.21 3.48 7.03
CA GLN A 116 -6.42 4.69 6.81
C GLN A 116 -5.04 4.61 7.48
N TRP A 117 -4.98 4.12 8.72
CA TRP A 117 -3.73 4.11 9.48
C TRP A 117 -2.72 3.14 8.89
N LEU A 118 -3.15 1.96 8.45
CA LEU A 118 -2.29 0.98 7.78
C LEU A 118 -1.88 1.40 6.35
N THR A 119 -2.63 2.30 5.70
CA THR A 119 -2.22 2.86 4.39
C THR A 119 -0.89 3.62 4.47
N LEU A 120 -0.63 4.31 5.58
CA LEU A 120 0.56 5.16 5.70
C LEU A 120 1.88 4.37 5.65
N PRO A 121 2.11 3.33 6.48
CA PRO A 121 3.34 2.54 6.41
C PRO A 121 3.49 1.82 5.07
N ILE A 122 2.37 1.43 4.44
CA ILE A 122 2.38 0.89 3.08
C ILE A 122 3.03 1.86 2.08
N PHE A 123 2.66 3.15 2.10
CA PHE A 123 3.27 4.15 1.22
C PHE A 123 4.68 4.57 1.67
N ALA A 124 5.01 4.38 2.95
CA ALA A 124 6.38 4.60 3.45
C ALA A 124 7.35 3.49 2.99
N TRP A 125 6.87 2.28 2.76
CA TRP A 125 7.74 1.14 2.46
C TRP A 125 8.58 1.31 1.18
N PRO A 126 8.05 1.83 0.04
CA PRO A 126 8.87 2.17 -1.12
C PRO A 126 9.99 3.17 -0.82
N VAL A 127 9.77 4.12 0.09
CA VAL A 127 10.81 5.07 0.54
C VAL A 127 11.90 4.31 1.29
N ALA A 128 11.54 3.46 2.24
CA ALA A 128 12.48 2.62 2.99
C ALA A 128 13.30 1.72 2.05
N TRP A 129 12.66 1.12 1.04
CA TRP A 129 13.34 0.25 0.09
C TRP A 129 14.27 1.03 -0.86
N CYS A 130 13.89 2.22 -1.33
CA CYS A 130 14.81 3.09 -2.06
C CYS A 130 16.03 3.48 -1.23
N LEU A 131 15.83 3.80 0.07
CA LEU A 131 16.93 4.11 0.98
C LEU A 131 17.83 2.90 1.26
N TYR A 132 17.26 1.69 1.28
CA TYR A 132 18.03 0.45 1.33
C TYR A 132 18.95 0.30 0.11
N LEU A 133 18.45 0.60 -1.10
CA LEU A 133 19.25 0.56 -2.33
C LEU A 133 20.41 1.57 -2.26
N ASP A 134 20.19 2.75 -1.69
CA ASP A 134 21.24 3.78 -1.58
C ASP A 134 22.26 3.50 -0.45
N ARG A 135 21.81 2.96 0.70
CA ARG A 135 22.59 2.97 1.96
C ARG A 135 22.77 1.60 2.61
N GLY A 136 22.24 0.54 2.01
CA GLY A 136 22.21 -0.80 2.56
C GLY A 136 21.27 -0.96 3.76
N TRP A 137 21.42 -2.08 4.47
CA TRP A 137 20.59 -2.40 5.64
C TRP A 137 20.90 -1.46 6.82
N ARG A 138 19.91 -0.62 7.19
CA ARG A 138 19.99 0.27 8.36
C ARG A 138 18.71 0.13 9.19
N PRO A 139 18.64 -0.80 10.16
CA PRO A 139 17.40 -1.14 10.84
C PRO A 139 16.78 0.04 11.59
N TRP A 140 17.62 0.87 12.23
CA TRP A 140 17.15 2.07 12.93
C TRP A 140 16.53 3.10 11.99
N LEU A 141 17.06 3.24 10.76
CA LEU A 141 16.47 4.14 9.77
C LEU A 141 15.07 3.64 9.36
N PHE A 142 14.91 2.33 9.14
CA PHE A 142 13.62 1.75 8.78
C PHE A 142 12.61 1.85 9.92
N LEU A 143 13.04 1.56 11.15
CA LEU A 143 12.19 1.73 12.33
C LEU A 143 11.74 3.19 12.49
N SER A 144 12.66 4.16 12.35
CA SER A 144 12.29 5.57 12.41
C SER A 144 11.31 5.98 11.32
N LEU A 145 11.46 5.48 10.09
CA LEU A 145 10.52 5.75 9.01
C LEU A 145 9.13 5.21 9.30
N GLU A 146 9.02 3.97 9.77
CA GLU A 146 7.75 3.36 10.15
C GLU A 146 7.09 4.09 11.34
N CYS A 147 7.88 4.46 12.36
CA CYS A 147 7.37 5.23 13.50
C CYS A 147 6.86 6.61 13.07
N VAL A 148 7.59 7.32 12.20
CA VAL A 148 7.15 8.62 11.67
C VAL A 148 5.90 8.46 10.81
N SER A 149 5.85 7.40 9.99
CA SER A 149 4.68 7.09 9.17
C SER A 149 3.43 6.87 10.03
N LEU A 150 3.51 6.01 11.04
CA LEU A 150 2.41 5.76 11.98
C LEU A 150 2.04 7.00 12.80
N ALA A 151 3.02 7.75 13.29
CA ALA A 151 2.79 8.98 14.06
C ALA A 151 2.14 10.08 13.22
N SER A 152 2.39 10.12 11.91
CA SER A 152 1.80 11.13 11.03
C SER A 152 0.27 11.04 10.94
N TYR A 153 -0.32 9.89 11.28
CA TYR A 153 -1.77 9.75 11.42
C TYR A 153 -2.35 10.63 12.53
N GLY A 154 -1.52 11.07 13.49
CA GLY A 154 -1.90 12.07 14.48
C GLY A 154 -2.43 13.37 13.86
N LEU A 155 -2.08 13.70 12.61
CA LEU A 155 -2.69 14.83 11.91
C LEU A 155 -4.22 14.68 11.76
N ALA A 156 -4.73 13.46 11.63
CA ALA A 156 -6.17 13.19 11.51
C ALA A 156 -6.93 13.44 12.82
N LEU A 157 -6.24 13.46 13.96
CA LEU A 157 -6.80 13.91 15.24
C LEU A 157 -6.90 15.44 15.33
N LEU A 158 -6.03 16.15 14.62
CA LEU A 158 -5.92 17.60 14.68
C LEU A 158 -6.78 18.31 13.63
N HIS A 159 -7.03 17.65 12.50
CA HIS A 159 -7.76 18.26 11.38
C HIS A 159 -8.55 17.21 10.58
N PRO A 160 -9.77 17.53 10.09
CA PRO A 160 -10.58 16.60 9.28
C PRO A 160 -9.91 16.08 8.01
N GLN A 161 -8.97 16.85 7.45
CA GLN A 161 -8.17 16.47 6.28
C GLN A 161 -6.76 15.95 6.64
N GLY A 162 -6.51 15.66 7.92
CA GLY A 162 -5.18 15.32 8.40
C GLY A 162 -4.63 14.03 7.80
N PHE A 163 -5.51 13.04 7.54
CA PHE A 163 -5.14 11.82 6.84
C PHE A 163 -4.71 12.11 5.40
N GLU A 164 -5.47 12.92 4.67
CA GLU A 164 -5.19 13.30 3.27
C GLU A 164 -3.86 14.03 3.15
N VAL A 165 -3.56 14.93 4.09
CA VAL A 165 -2.27 15.62 4.17
C VAL A 165 -1.13 14.63 4.44
N ALA A 166 -1.30 13.74 5.43
CA ALA A 166 -0.30 12.72 5.75
C ALA A 166 -0.04 11.80 4.55
N LEU A 167 -1.09 11.29 3.91
CA LEU A 167 -1.00 10.44 2.73
C LEU A 167 -0.33 11.18 1.55
N GLY A 168 -0.71 12.43 1.30
CA GLY A 168 -0.10 13.25 0.26
C GLY A 168 1.41 13.43 0.47
N ALA A 169 1.84 13.67 1.71
CA ALA A 169 3.27 13.74 2.04
C ALA A 169 4.01 12.42 1.77
N HIS A 170 3.38 11.27 2.10
CA HIS A 170 3.94 9.95 1.80
C HIS A 170 4.06 9.69 0.30
N VAL A 171 3.04 10.05 -0.49
CA VAL A 171 3.06 9.95 -1.96
C VAL A 171 4.23 10.77 -2.53
N VAL A 172 4.36 12.03 -2.12
CA VAL A 172 5.45 12.91 -2.57
C VAL A 172 6.81 12.34 -2.19
N ALA A 173 6.97 11.83 -0.97
CA ALA A 173 8.21 11.21 -0.52
C ALA A 173 8.56 9.95 -1.33
N ALA A 174 7.59 9.08 -1.59
CA ALA A 174 7.76 7.85 -2.37
C ALA A 174 8.16 8.18 -3.82
N VAL A 175 7.46 9.10 -4.48
CA VAL A 175 7.80 9.53 -5.85
C VAL A 175 9.17 10.21 -5.88
N GLY A 176 9.45 11.08 -4.92
CA GLY A 176 10.74 11.79 -4.82
C GLY A 176 11.92 10.85 -4.64
N GLN A 177 11.83 9.87 -3.74
CA GLN A 177 12.88 8.86 -3.57
C GLN A 177 13.00 7.94 -4.79
N ALA A 178 11.88 7.49 -5.37
CA ALA A 178 11.93 6.65 -6.57
C ALA A 178 12.59 7.39 -7.75
N LEU A 179 12.29 8.67 -7.95
CA LEU A 179 12.97 9.51 -8.94
C LEU A 179 14.47 9.63 -8.66
N ARG A 180 14.87 9.81 -7.40
CA ARG A 180 16.28 9.85 -6.99
C ARG A 180 17.00 8.53 -7.30
N THR A 181 16.43 7.40 -6.89
CA THR A 181 16.98 6.07 -7.19
C THR A 181 17.06 5.82 -8.69
N HIS A 182 16.02 6.19 -9.46
CA HIS A 182 16.03 6.11 -10.92
C HIS A 182 17.13 6.98 -11.55
N ARG A 183 17.35 8.20 -11.06
CA ARG A 183 18.45 9.04 -11.56
C ARG A 183 19.83 8.44 -11.33
N HIS A 184 20.02 7.71 -10.22
CA HIS A 184 21.31 7.10 -9.90
C HIS A 184 21.58 5.77 -10.61
N TYR A 185 20.54 4.95 -10.79
CA TYR A 185 20.70 3.55 -11.22
C TYR A 185 19.81 3.15 -12.40
N GLY A 186 19.00 4.08 -12.90
CA GLY A 186 17.89 3.80 -13.80
C GLY A 186 18.29 3.30 -15.18
N SER A 187 17.37 2.54 -15.76
CA SER A 187 17.29 2.17 -17.17
C SER A 187 15.94 2.55 -17.75
N THR A 188 15.77 2.43 -19.07
CA THR A 188 14.49 2.60 -19.75
C THR A 188 13.38 1.75 -19.12
N THR A 189 13.69 0.51 -18.73
CA THR A 189 12.73 -0.38 -18.06
C THR A 189 12.26 0.21 -16.72
N SER A 190 13.19 0.68 -15.89
CA SER A 190 12.82 1.30 -14.62
C SER A 190 12.07 2.63 -14.79
N ALA A 191 12.34 3.38 -15.87
CA ALA A 191 11.57 4.58 -16.21
C ALA A 191 10.12 4.23 -16.51
N THR A 192 9.88 3.17 -17.29
CA THR A 192 8.54 2.67 -17.59
C THR A 192 7.81 2.24 -16.32
N TYR A 193 8.45 1.47 -15.44
CA TYR A 193 7.82 1.07 -14.17
C TYR A 193 7.50 2.26 -13.28
N LEU A 194 8.39 3.24 -13.19
CA LEU A 194 8.15 4.46 -12.42
C LEU A 194 6.97 5.26 -13.00
N ALA A 195 6.94 5.47 -14.32
CA ALA A 195 5.87 6.19 -14.99
C ALA A 195 4.51 5.51 -14.77
N LEU A 196 4.45 4.18 -14.96
CA LEU A 196 3.23 3.40 -14.73
C LEU A 196 2.80 3.41 -13.26
N GLY A 197 3.74 3.36 -12.32
CA GLY A 197 3.47 3.50 -10.88
C GLY A 197 2.88 4.87 -10.52
N VAL A 198 3.46 5.96 -11.05
CA VAL A 198 2.95 7.33 -10.82
C VAL A 198 1.58 7.53 -11.47
N LEU A 199 1.39 7.10 -12.72
CA LEU A 199 0.09 7.14 -13.40
C LEU A 199 -0.98 6.36 -12.62
N SER A 200 -0.62 5.19 -12.09
CA SER A 200 -1.52 4.39 -11.27
C SER A 200 -1.84 5.10 -9.94
N CYS A 201 -0.87 5.74 -9.29
CA CYS A 201 -1.10 6.54 -8.08
C CYS A 201 -2.05 7.72 -8.34
N LEU A 202 -1.85 8.45 -9.44
CA LEU A 202 -2.73 9.53 -9.85
C LEU A 202 -4.14 9.01 -10.16
N GLY A 203 -4.25 7.88 -10.85
CA GLY A 203 -5.52 7.21 -11.09
C GLY A 203 -6.25 6.86 -9.79
N PHE A 204 -5.55 6.28 -8.81
CA PHE A 204 -6.11 5.99 -7.49
C PHE A 204 -6.70 7.26 -6.83
N VAL A 205 -5.95 8.36 -6.80
CA VAL A 205 -6.41 9.60 -6.17
C VAL A 205 -7.57 10.22 -6.94
N VAL A 206 -7.43 10.43 -8.24
CA VAL A 206 -8.41 11.17 -9.06
C VAL A 206 -9.72 10.40 -9.18
N LEU A 207 -9.67 9.09 -9.46
CA LEU A 207 -10.88 8.28 -9.63
C LEU A 207 -11.67 8.16 -8.32
N LYS A 208 -10.97 8.11 -7.17
CA LYS A 208 -11.62 8.12 -5.85
C LYS A 208 -12.29 9.46 -5.55
N LEU A 209 -11.60 10.57 -5.79
CA LEU A 209 -12.15 11.91 -5.54
C LEU A 209 -13.33 12.25 -6.45
N CYS A 210 -13.30 11.75 -7.69
CA CYS A 210 -14.33 12.01 -8.68
C CYS A 210 -15.41 10.91 -8.74
N ASP A 211 -15.48 9.97 -7.78
CA ASP A 211 -16.33 8.78 -7.86
C ASP A 211 -17.79 9.07 -8.27
N HIS A 212 -18.47 9.93 -7.50
CA HIS A 212 -19.85 10.34 -7.81
C HIS A 212 -19.99 11.15 -9.10
N GLN A 213 -18.98 11.95 -9.46
CA GLN A 213 -19.01 12.74 -10.69
C GLN A 213 -18.89 11.83 -11.92
N LEU A 214 -18.04 10.81 -11.83
CA LEU A 214 -17.80 9.83 -12.87
C LEU A 214 -19.02 8.94 -13.08
N ALA A 215 -19.78 8.61 -12.03
CA ALA A 215 -20.98 7.78 -12.10
C ALA A 215 -22.08 8.27 -13.07
N ARG A 216 -21.99 9.51 -13.58
CA ARG A 216 -22.85 10.03 -14.65
C ARG A 216 -22.60 9.36 -16.01
N TRP A 217 -21.43 8.75 -16.20
CA TRP A 217 -20.99 8.13 -17.44
C TRP A 217 -21.20 6.62 -17.37
N ARG A 218 -21.67 5.99 -18.46
CA ARG A 218 -22.06 4.56 -18.48
C ARG A 218 -21.00 3.61 -17.94
N LEU A 219 -19.71 3.86 -18.24
CA LEU A 219 -18.61 3.02 -17.76
C LEU A 219 -18.56 2.96 -16.22
N PHE A 220 -18.91 4.06 -15.56
CA PHE A 220 -18.80 4.24 -14.12
C PHE A 220 -20.12 4.01 -13.36
N GLN A 221 -21.19 3.63 -14.05
CA GLN A 221 -22.47 3.30 -13.40
C GLN A 221 -22.45 1.95 -12.70
N CYS A 222 -21.69 1.00 -13.23
CA CYS A 222 -21.53 -0.35 -12.66
C CYS A 222 -20.14 -0.51 -12.03
N LEU A 223 -19.09 -0.17 -12.78
CA LEU A 223 -17.71 -0.17 -12.32
C LEU A 223 -17.30 1.24 -11.93
N THR A 224 -17.58 1.61 -10.69
CA THR A 224 -17.49 2.99 -10.20
C THR A 224 -16.07 3.55 -10.18
N GLY A 225 -15.94 4.87 -9.99
CA GLY A 225 -14.65 5.50 -9.80
C GLY A 225 -13.90 4.90 -8.61
N HIS A 226 -14.62 4.53 -7.54
CA HIS A 226 -14.04 3.82 -6.41
C HIS A 226 -13.49 2.45 -6.83
N PHE A 227 -14.24 1.65 -7.59
CA PHE A 227 -13.75 0.37 -8.12
C PHE A 227 -12.46 0.55 -8.93
N TRP A 228 -12.46 1.46 -9.91
CA TRP A 228 -11.28 1.69 -10.74
C TRP A 228 -10.11 2.29 -9.96
N SER A 229 -10.38 3.11 -8.94
CA SER A 229 -9.34 3.61 -8.05
C SER A 229 -8.61 2.49 -7.32
N LYS A 230 -9.31 1.42 -6.92
CA LYS A 230 -8.73 0.23 -6.29
C LYS A 230 -7.92 -0.60 -7.28
N VAL A 231 -8.38 -0.71 -8.53
CA VAL A 231 -7.57 -1.31 -9.61
C VAL A 231 -6.26 -0.54 -9.78
N CYS A 232 -6.33 0.79 -9.81
CA CYS A 232 -5.15 1.65 -9.88
C CYS A 232 -4.23 1.49 -8.67
N ASP A 233 -4.76 1.37 -7.45
CA ASP A 233 -3.95 1.15 -6.24
C ASP A 233 -3.22 -0.22 -6.27
N VAL A 234 -3.90 -1.28 -6.71
CA VAL A 234 -3.27 -2.61 -6.93
C VAL A 234 -2.17 -2.53 -8.00
N LEU A 235 -2.41 -1.81 -9.10
CA LEU A 235 -1.41 -1.60 -10.14
C LEU A 235 -0.23 -0.78 -9.63
N GLN A 236 -0.47 0.25 -8.80
CA GLN A 236 0.58 1.03 -8.16
C GLN A 236 1.49 0.13 -7.31
N PHE A 237 0.92 -0.73 -6.47
CA PHE A 237 1.70 -1.75 -5.74
C PHE A 237 2.52 -2.62 -6.69
N HIS A 238 1.90 -3.16 -7.74
CA HIS A 238 2.57 -4.02 -8.70
C HIS A 238 3.76 -3.33 -9.39
N PHE A 239 3.58 -2.09 -9.85
CA PHE A 239 4.65 -1.33 -10.49
C PHE A 239 5.72 -0.89 -9.50
N ALA A 240 5.37 -0.63 -8.23
CA ALA A 240 6.35 -0.40 -7.18
C ALA A 240 7.22 -1.65 -6.94
N PHE A 241 6.63 -2.86 -6.91
CA PHE A 241 7.41 -4.09 -6.86
C PHE A 241 8.31 -4.25 -8.08
N LEU A 242 7.79 -4.05 -9.30
CA LEU A 242 8.59 -4.15 -10.52
C LEU A 242 9.77 -3.17 -10.50
N PHE A 243 9.52 -1.92 -10.10
CA PHE A 243 10.55 -0.90 -9.97
C PHE A 243 11.63 -1.31 -8.96
N LEU A 244 11.24 -1.66 -7.74
CA LEU A 244 12.17 -1.95 -6.65
C LEU A 244 12.94 -3.27 -6.88
N THR A 245 12.28 -4.30 -7.41
CA THR A 245 12.93 -5.59 -7.69
C THR A 245 13.86 -5.53 -8.90
N HIS A 246 13.60 -4.66 -9.88
CA HIS A 246 14.49 -4.42 -11.02
C HIS A 246 15.89 -3.93 -10.58
N PHE A 247 16.00 -3.15 -9.51
CA PHE A 247 17.32 -2.73 -9.01
C PHE A 247 18.04 -3.81 -8.20
N ASN A 248 17.31 -4.71 -7.54
CA ASN A 248 17.92 -5.75 -6.72
C ASN A 248 18.63 -6.86 -7.52
N THR A 249 18.36 -6.94 -8.82
CA THR A 249 19.06 -7.85 -9.75
C THR A 249 20.25 -7.19 -10.44
N HIS A 250 20.51 -5.91 -10.19
CA HIS A 250 21.58 -5.17 -10.87
C HIS A 250 22.97 -5.56 -10.30
N PRO A 251 23.97 -5.86 -11.15
CA PRO A 251 25.26 -6.43 -10.72
C PRO A 251 26.04 -5.63 -9.68
N ARG A 252 25.77 -4.32 -9.52
CA ARG A 252 26.40 -3.50 -8.46
C ARG A 252 25.97 -3.87 -7.04
N PHE A 253 24.88 -4.62 -6.88
CA PHE A 253 24.39 -5.10 -5.58
C PHE A 253 24.81 -6.55 -5.28
N HIS A 254 25.46 -7.22 -6.23
CA HIS A 254 26.21 -8.45 -5.94
C HIS A 254 27.63 -8.04 -5.54
N PRO A 255 28.07 -8.30 -4.30
CA PRO A 255 29.47 -8.13 -3.95
C PRO A 255 30.27 -9.26 -4.59
N SER A 256 30.61 -9.12 -5.87
CA SER A 256 31.75 -9.79 -6.47
C SER A 256 33.01 -9.06 -6.00
N GLY A 257 33.49 -9.40 -4.79
CA GLY A 257 34.77 -8.89 -4.31
C GLY A 257 34.90 -8.97 -2.80
N GLY A 258 35.53 -10.03 -2.30
CA GLY A 258 35.99 -10.04 -0.91
C GLY A 258 36.27 -11.39 -0.28
N LYS A 259 37.11 -12.24 -0.91
CA LYS A 259 38.12 -13.08 -0.22
C LYS A 259 39.26 -13.42 -1.19
N THR A 260 40.16 -12.46 -1.36
CA THR A 260 41.58 -12.75 -1.60
C THR A 260 42.35 -12.17 -0.42
N ARG A 261 42.49 -12.99 0.61
CA ARG A 261 43.58 -12.96 1.58
C ARG A 261 43.95 -14.39 1.87
#